data_AF-A0A838JTX3-F1
#
_entry.id   AF-A0A838JTX3-F1
#
_cell.length_a   1.000
_cell.length_b   1.000
_cell.length_c   1.000
_cell.angle_alpha   90.00
_cell.angle_beta   90.00
_cell.angle_gamma   90.00
#
_symmetry.space_group_name_H-M   'P 1'
#
loop_
_entity.id
_entity.type
_entity.pdbx_description
1 polymer ?
#
loop_
_entity_poly.entity_id
_entity_poly.type
_entity_poly.pdbx_seq_one_letter_code
_entity_poly.pdbx_strand_id
1 'polypeptide(L)'
;MLYASRGRGLLVFAAVLFGLVVGSFLNVVIHRVPRRESIAWPASHCPHCGEPIRPVDNVPLFSYLLLRGRCRNCKERICARYPAVEALTGLL
;
A
#
# COMPACT_ATOMS: atom_id res chain seq x y z
N MET A 1 -34.00 9.16 -11.93
CA MET A 1 -32.62 9.52 -12.36
C MET A 1 -31.63 9.76 -11.19
N LEU A 2 -32.06 10.21 -10.01
CA LEU A 2 -31.18 10.37 -8.82
C LEU A 2 -30.77 9.04 -8.13
N TYR A 3 -31.54 7.97 -8.31
CA TYR A 3 -31.21 6.63 -7.77
C TYR A 3 -30.06 5.96 -8.52
N ALA A 4 -29.99 6.15 -9.84
CA ALA A 4 -28.94 5.59 -10.70
C ALA A 4 -27.58 6.29 -10.51
N SER A 5 -27.57 7.59 -10.15
CA SER A 5 -26.32 8.31 -9.84
C SER A 5 -25.73 7.92 -8.48
N ARG A 6 -26.58 7.61 -7.49
CA ARG A 6 -26.14 7.13 -6.16
C ARG A 6 -25.52 5.73 -6.23
N GLY A 7 -26.06 4.85 -7.08
CA GLY A 7 -25.47 3.53 -7.35
C GLY A 7 -24.12 3.60 -8.06
N ARG A 8 -23.96 4.53 -9.00
CA ARG A 8 -22.68 4.78 -9.70
C ARG A 8 -21.57 5.24 -8.76
N GLY A 9 -21.86 6.15 -7.83
CA GLY A 9 -20.88 6.62 -6.85
C GLY A 9 -20.39 5.49 -5.93
N LEU A 10 -21.31 4.62 -5.48
CA LEU A 10 -20.97 3.47 -4.66
C LEU A 10 -20.11 2.45 -5.40
N LEU A 11 -20.43 2.17 -6.67
CA LEU A 11 -19.65 1.26 -7.51
C LEU A 11 -18.23 1.77 -7.77
N VAL A 12 -18.08 3.07 -8.08
CA VAL A 12 -16.77 3.70 -8.27
C VAL A 12 -15.96 3.64 -6.98
N PHE A 13 -16.57 3.96 -5.84
CA PHE A 13 -15.89 3.90 -4.55
C PHE A 13 -15.43 2.47 -4.22
N ALA A 14 -16.29 1.47 -4.43
CA ALA A 14 -15.95 0.07 -4.24
C ALA A 14 -14.80 -0.38 -5.16
N ALA A 15 -14.81 0.05 -6.44
CA ALA A 15 -13.75 -0.25 -7.39
C ALA A 15 -12.40 0.35 -6.96
N VAL A 16 -12.37 1.60 -6.49
CA VAL A 16 -11.16 2.26 -5.98
C VAL A 16 -10.62 1.53 -4.74
N LEU A 17 -11.49 1.19 -3.78
CA LEU A 17 -11.06 0.43 -2.59
C LEU A 17 -10.48 -0.93 -2.97
N PHE A 18 -11.12 -1.62 -3.92
CA PHE A 18 -10.63 -2.90 -4.42
C PHE A 18 -9.26 -2.74 -5.12
N GLY A 19 -9.10 -1.75 -5.99
CA GLY A 19 -7.85 -1.43 -6.66
C GLY A 19 -6.71 -1.13 -5.69
N LEU A 20 -6.99 -0.40 -4.60
CA LEU A 20 -6.00 -0.14 -3.54
C LEU A 20 -5.57 -1.41 -2.80
N VAL A 21 -6.51 -2.32 -2.50
CA VAL A 21 -6.20 -3.60 -1.86
C VAL A 21 -5.37 -4.49 -2.78
N VAL A 22 -5.77 -4.60 -4.05
CA VAL A 22 -5.06 -5.40 -5.06
C VAL A 22 -3.66 -4.82 -5.32
N GLY A 23 -3.53 -3.50 -5.46
CA GLY A 23 -2.25 -2.84 -5.65
C GLY A 23 -1.27 -3.05 -4.49
N SER A 24 -1.76 -2.98 -3.25
CA SER A 24 -0.96 -3.29 -2.06
C SER A 24 -0.43 -4.73 -2.09
N PHE A 25 -1.28 -5.70 -2.44
CA PHE A 25 -0.87 -7.10 -2.55
C PHE A 25 0.15 -7.32 -3.68
N LEU A 26 -0.08 -6.73 -4.87
CA LEU A 26 0.84 -6.83 -6.00
C LEU A 26 2.23 -6.29 -5.69
N ASN A 27 2.33 -5.25 -4.86
CA ASN A 27 3.62 -4.74 -4.38
C ASN A 27 4.43 -5.81 -3.62
N VAL A 28 3.77 -6.62 -2.79
CA VAL A 28 4.43 -7.75 -2.10
C VAL A 28 4.88 -8.79 -3.11
N VAL A 29 4.03 -9.15 -4.07
CA VAL A 29 4.32 -10.16 -5.10
C VAL A 29 5.52 -9.74 -5.96
N ILE A 30 5.51 -8.52 -6.49
CA ILE A 30 6.59 -7.98 -7.35
C ILE A 30 7.92 -7.93 -6.60
N HIS A 31 7.91 -7.64 -5.31
CA HIS A 31 9.13 -7.58 -4.51
C HIS A 31 9.67 -8.97 -4.15
N ARG A 32 8.80 -9.90 -3.74
CA ARG A 32 9.19 -11.20 -3.14
C ARG A 32 9.40 -12.31 -4.17
N VAL A 33 8.58 -12.39 -5.22
CA VAL A 33 8.62 -13.51 -6.18
C VAL A 33 9.95 -13.60 -6.95
N PRO A 34 10.53 -12.52 -7.51
CA PRO A 34 11.82 -12.59 -8.19
C PRO A 34 12.97 -13.01 -7.26
N ARG A 35 12.81 -12.78 -5.95
CA ARG A 35 13.79 -13.11 -4.91
C ARG A 35 13.56 -14.49 -4.28
N ARG A 36 12.54 -15.23 -4.74
CA ARG A 36 12.08 -16.51 -4.17
C ARG A 36 11.80 -16.43 -2.66
N GLU A 37 11.36 -15.26 -2.21
CA GLU A 37 10.99 -15.02 -0.81
C GLU A 37 9.51 -15.38 -0.62
N SER A 38 9.14 -15.78 0.61
CA SER A 38 7.74 -16.05 0.91
C SER A 38 6.93 -14.75 0.91
N ILE A 39 5.71 -14.84 0.37
CA ILE A 39 4.74 -13.74 0.30
C ILE A 39 4.11 -13.50 1.67
N ALA A 40 4.03 -14.54 2.51
CA ALA A 40 3.38 -14.48 3.81
C ALA A 40 4.34 -14.19 4.97
N TRP A 41 5.63 -14.56 4.83
CA TRP A 41 6.63 -14.44 5.89
C TRP A 41 8.04 -14.15 5.33
N PRO A 42 8.88 -13.37 6.01
CA PRO A 42 8.59 -12.60 7.22
C PRO A 42 7.78 -11.33 6.91
N ALA A 43 7.23 -10.67 7.94
CA ALA A 43 6.48 -9.41 7.80
C ALA A 43 7.26 -8.35 6.99
N SER A 44 6.61 -7.25 6.59
CA SER A 44 7.33 -6.09 6.03
C SER A 44 8.30 -5.55 7.08
N HIS A 45 9.54 -5.20 6.70
CA HIS A 45 10.53 -4.61 7.59
C HIS A 45 11.10 -3.33 6.99
N CYS A 46 11.57 -2.42 7.83
CA CYS A 46 12.26 -1.22 7.36
C CYS A 46 13.62 -1.61 6.73
N PRO A 47 13.97 -1.12 5.52
CA PRO A 47 15.24 -1.47 4.87
C PRO A 47 16.48 -0.89 5.57
N HIS A 48 16.32 0.12 6.43
CA HIS A 48 17.44 0.76 7.13
C HIS A 48 17.70 0.18 8.52
N CYS A 49 16.65 -0.04 9.32
CA CYS A 49 16.81 -0.52 10.69
C CYS A 49 16.39 -1.97 10.91
N GLY A 50 15.81 -2.62 9.91
CA GLY A 50 15.37 -4.02 10.00
C GLY A 50 14.18 -4.26 10.94
N GLU A 51 13.59 -3.21 11.52
CA GLU A 51 12.44 -3.34 12.42
C GLU A 51 11.19 -3.77 11.64
N PRO A 52 10.40 -4.72 12.17
CA PRO A 52 9.12 -5.09 11.58
C PRO A 52 8.17 -3.90 11.52
N ILE A 53 7.60 -3.66 10.33
CA ILE A 53 6.60 -2.63 10.11
C ILE A 53 5.30 -3.08 10.75
N ARG A 54 4.73 -2.21 11.59
CA ARG A 54 3.45 -2.48 12.26
C ARG A 54 2.35 -2.65 11.21
N PRO A 55 1.35 -3.51 11.43
CA PRO A 55 0.24 -3.67 10.49
C PRO A 55 -0.46 -2.35 10.13
N VAL A 56 -0.57 -1.42 11.08
CA VAL A 56 -1.14 -0.09 10.86
C VAL A 56 -0.28 0.81 9.96
N ASP A 57 1.03 0.60 9.92
CA ASP A 57 1.96 1.34 9.07
C ASP A 57 2.08 0.70 7.67
N ASN A 58 1.48 -0.48 7.46
CA ASN A 58 1.32 -1.12 6.14
C ASN A 58 0.09 -0.59 5.37
N VAL A 59 -0.70 0.35 5.93
CA VAL A 59 -1.84 0.92 5.19
C VAL A 59 -1.31 1.80 4.04
N PRO A 60 -1.56 1.43 2.77
CA PRO A 60 -1.06 2.12 1.58
C PRO A 60 -1.38 3.62 1.60
N LEU A 61 -0.43 4.46 1.15
CA LEU A 61 -0.52 5.93 1.09
C LEU A 61 -0.77 6.67 2.41
N PHE A 62 -1.73 6.23 3.23
CA PHE A 62 -2.12 6.82 4.49
C PHE A 62 -0.97 6.84 5.49
N SER A 63 -0.30 5.69 5.67
CA SER A 63 0.84 5.58 6.59
C SER A 63 2.01 6.43 6.11
N TYR A 64 2.24 6.48 4.79
CA TYR A 64 3.30 7.29 4.18
C TYR A 64 3.06 8.79 4.41
N LEU A 65 1.82 9.26 4.23
CA LEU A 65 1.43 10.65 4.47
C LEU A 65 1.55 11.01 5.96
N LEU A 66 1.03 10.17 6.85
CA LEU A 66 1.10 10.40 8.30
C LEU A 66 2.54 10.41 8.83
N LEU A 67 3.38 9.49 8.35
CA LEU A 67 4.78 9.41 8.74
C LEU A 67 5.68 10.35 7.94
N ARG A 68 5.11 11.15 7.01
CA ARG A 68 5.83 12.07 6.12
C ARG A 68 7.00 11.38 5.39
N GLY A 69 6.72 10.19 4.88
CA GLY A 69 7.66 9.36 4.13
C GLY A 69 8.87 8.87 4.93
N ARG A 70 8.74 8.72 6.26
CA ARG A 70 9.83 8.28 7.14
C ARG A 70 9.45 7.05 7.95
N CYS A 71 10.44 6.25 8.34
CA CYS A 71 10.23 5.15 9.27
C CYS A 71 9.81 5.70 10.65
N ARG A 72 8.87 5.02 11.31
CA ARG A 72 8.42 5.39 12.66
C ARG A 72 9.56 5.32 13.69
N ASN A 73 10.41 4.30 13.61
CA ASN A 73 11.48 4.02 14.56
C ASN A 73 12.76 4.80 14.22
N CYS A 74 13.40 4.51 13.08
CA CYS A 74 14.70 5.12 12.75
C CYS A 74 14.62 6.50 12.08
N LYS A 75 13.42 7.00 11.74
CA LYS A 75 13.17 8.28 11.07
C LYS A 75 13.80 8.45 9.67
N GLU A 76 14.47 7.43 9.16
CA GLU A 76 15.05 7.45 7.82
C GLU A 76 13.96 7.45 6.73
N ARG A 77 14.26 8.02 5.57
CA ARG A 77 13.30 8.17 4.47
C ARG A 77 12.98 6.82 3.83
N ILE A 78 11.69 6.59 3.60
CA ILE A 78 11.20 5.45 2.83
C ILE A 78 11.07 5.88 1.38
N CYS A 79 11.67 5.11 0.47
CA CYS A 79 11.67 5.40 -0.97
C CYS A 79 10.23 5.52 -1.51
N ALA A 80 9.95 6.61 -2.23
CA ALA A 80 8.62 6.92 -2.77
C ALA A 80 8.13 5.94 -3.85
N ARG A 81 8.97 4.99 -4.28
CA ARG A 81 8.59 3.93 -5.22
C ARG A 81 7.38 3.13 -4.74
N TYR A 82 7.34 2.79 -3.44
CA TYR A 82 6.25 2.01 -2.86
C TYR A 82 4.89 2.73 -2.90
N PRO A 83 4.75 3.95 -2.34
CA PRO A 83 3.49 4.69 -2.43
C PRO A 83 3.14 5.10 -3.87
N ALA A 84 4.11 5.33 -4.75
CA ALA A 84 3.83 5.67 -6.14
C ALA A 84 3.12 4.51 -6.88
N VAL A 85 3.56 3.26 -6.67
CA VAL A 85 2.90 2.09 -7.25
C VAL A 85 1.49 1.92 -6.68
N GLU A 86 1.31 2.10 -5.37
CA GLU A 86 0.00 2.03 -4.71
C GLU A 86 -0.99 3.07 -5.26
N ALA A 87 -0.55 4.31 -5.44
CA ALA A 87 -1.36 5.37 -6.03
C ALA A 87 -1.73 5.05 -7.48
N LEU A 88 -0.77 4.59 -8.28
CA LEU A 88 -1.01 4.30 -9.70
C LEU A 88 -2.00 3.14 -9.88
N THR A 89 -1.90 2.09 -9.07
CA THR A 89 -2.83 0.96 -9.12
C THR A 89 -4.20 1.28 -8.52
N GLY A 90 -4.28 2.17 -7.51
CA GLY A 90 -5.58 2.62 -6.99
C GLY A 90 -6.34 3.58 -7.90
N LEU A 91 -5.66 4.18 -8.89
CA LEU A 91 -6.23 5.11 -9.88
C LEU A 91 -6.68 4.44 -11.18
N LEU A 92 -6.23 3.20 -11.44
CA LEU A 92 -6.63 2.36 -12.59
C LEU A 92 -7.92 1.59 -12.28
#